data_AF-A0A9E1NAD4-F1
#
_entry.id   AF-A0A9E1NAD4-F1
#
_cell.length_a   1.000
_cell.length_b   1.000
_cell.length_c   1.000
_cell.angle_alpha   90.00
_cell.angle_beta   90.00
_cell.angle_gamma   90.00
#
_symmetry.space_group_name_H-M   'P 1'
#
loop_
_entity.id
_entity.type
_entity.pdbx_description
1 polymer ?
#
loop_
_entity_poly.entity_id
_entity_poly.type
_entity_poly.pdbx_seq_one_letter_code
_entity_poly.pdbx_strand_id
1 'polypeptide(L)'
;DADGAKGGPKVGTKEGEGMSMAAYWRGLRALLRDRAVLSLCLVAALRTMTQAGLLAFLPLYLANDLGAGPVMLGLALAAMQSAGVVAAPIAGAWSDRVGRRPIVLAGLSASTVVIAGLVTLGHMATFIAGIAVLGFVLFAVRPVIHSWMMDLTPANLGGSATSLMFGSQAILATAAPIIGGLIADRWGLGAVFYFLAGGLLAANLALVFLPLGKRAETVSG
;
A
#
# COMPACT_ATOMS: atom_id res chain seq x y z
N ASP A 1 -33.43 12.12 -64.59
CA ASP A 1 -34.02 12.03 -63.24
C ASP A 1 -32.96 11.52 -62.28
N ALA A 2 -32.38 12.37 -61.43
CA ALA A 2 -32.96 12.86 -60.17
C ALA A 2 -33.21 11.67 -59.23
N ASP A 3 -32.77 11.59 -57.97
CA ASP A 3 -32.39 12.57 -56.96
C ASP A 3 -31.97 11.76 -55.71
N GLY A 4 -31.29 12.38 -54.74
CA GLY A 4 -31.53 12.05 -53.34
C GLY A 4 -30.34 11.54 -52.52
N ALA A 5 -29.53 12.47 -52.06
CA ALA A 5 -28.69 12.36 -50.88
C ALA A 5 -29.48 11.92 -49.63
N LYS A 6 -28.95 10.98 -48.84
CA LYS A 6 -29.11 10.97 -47.37
C LYS A 6 -27.82 10.48 -46.70
N GLY A 7 -26.97 11.44 -46.37
CA GLY A 7 -25.89 11.25 -45.40
C GLY A 7 -26.51 10.90 -44.04
N GLY A 8 -26.19 9.71 -43.54
CA GLY A 8 -26.46 9.37 -42.15
C GLY A 8 -25.67 10.32 -41.23
N PRO A 9 -26.23 10.70 -40.06
CA PRO A 9 -25.54 11.58 -39.14
C PRO A 9 -24.23 10.94 -38.70
N LYS A 10 -23.11 11.59 -39.01
CA LYS A 10 -21.83 11.33 -38.39
C LYS A 10 -22.03 11.54 -36.89
N VAL A 11 -22.15 10.45 -36.13
CA VAL A 11 -22.03 10.49 -34.67
C VAL A 11 -20.60 10.89 -34.39
N GLY A 12 -20.39 12.21 -34.27
CA GLY A 12 -19.14 12.75 -33.78
C GLY A 12 -18.99 12.30 -32.34
N THR A 13 -18.20 11.25 -32.13
CA THR A 13 -17.54 11.04 -30.85
C THR A 13 -16.76 12.31 -30.58
N LYS A 14 -17.25 13.14 -29.65
CA LYS A 14 -16.46 14.21 -29.05
C LYS A 14 -15.35 13.57 -28.21
N GLU A 15 -14.39 12.96 -28.88
CA GLU A 15 -13.07 12.69 -28.33
C GLU A 15 -12.37 14.05 -28.19
N GLY A 16 -12.05 14.45 -26.95
CA GLY A 16 -11.02 15.47 -26.74
C GLY A 16 -11.38 16.76 -26.01
N GLU A 17 -12.52 16.89 -25.32
CA GLU A 17 -12.64 17.97 -24.34
C GLU A 17 -12.01 17.54 -23.01
N GLY A 18 -10.69 17.76 -22.90
CA GLY A 18 -9.97 17.62 -21.63
C GLY A 18 -10.62 18.46 -20.53
N MET A 19 -10.60 17.97 -19.29
CA MET A 19 -11.24 18.68 -18.17
C MET A 19 -10.76 20.12 -18.07
N SER A 20 -11.72 21.05 -17.93
CA SER A 20 -11.44 22.42 -17.53
C SER A 20 -10.64 22.43 -16.21
N MET A 21 -9.64 23.31 -16.13
CA MET A 21 -8.79 23.48 -14.94
C MET A 21 -9.60 23.70 -13.65
N ALA A 22 -10.70 24.45 -13.72
CA ALA A 22 -11.60 24.67 -12.58
C ALA A 22 -12.35 23.39 -12.15
N ALA A 23 -12.67 22.48 -13.08
CA ALA A 23 -13.24 21.18 -12.76
C ALA A 23 -12.19 20.26 -12.11
N TYR A 24 -10.97 20.27 -12.63
CA TYR A 24 -9.84 19.55 -12.05
C TYR A 24 -9.57 19.96 -10.59
N TRP A 25 -9.42 21.27 -10.32
CA TRP A 25 -9.16 21.77 -8.96
C TRP A 25 -10.29 21.46 -7.97
N ARG A 26 -11.55 21.51 -8.43
CA ARG A 26 -12.70 21.09 -7.61
C ARG A 26 -12.63 19.61 -7.27
N GLY A 27 -12.31 18.77 -8.25
CA GLY A 27 -12.11 17.34 -8.07
C GLY A 27 -10.97 17.02 -7.09
N LEU A 28 -9.83 17.69 -7.24
CA LEU A 28 -8.69 17.55 -6.33
C LEU A 28 -9.06 17.97 -4.89
N ARG A 29 -9.77 19.08 -4.73
CA ARG A 29 -10.26 19.54 -3.42
C ARG A 29 -11.26 18.56 -2.81
N ALA A 30 -12.07 17.90 -3.62
CA ALA A 30 -12.98 16.85 -3.17
C ALA A 30 -12.20 15.63 -2.66
N LEU A 31 -11.20 15.15 -3.42
CA LEU A 31 -10.32 14.05 -2.98
C LEU A 31 -9.61 14.37 -1.65
N LEU A 32 -9.09 15.59 -1.50
CA LEU A 32 -8.44 16.05 -0.27
C LEU A 32 -9.39 16.22 0.92
N ARG A 33 -10.71 16.22 0.70
CA ARG A 33 -11.73 16.30 1.75
C ARG A 33 -12.43 14.97 1.99
N ASP A 34 -12.26 14.01 1.10
CA ASP A 34 -12.84 12.69 1.23
C ASP A 34 -12.11 11.91 2.33
N ARG A 35 -12.84 11.64 3.41
CA ARG A 35 -12.29 10.94 4.57
C ARG A 35 -11.82 9.54 4.21
N ALA A 36 -12.49 8.85 3.29
CA ALA A 36 -12.10 7.50 2.88
C ALA A 36 -10.77 7.53 2.13
N VAL A 37 -10.60 8.50 1.23
CA VAL A 37 -9.35 8.72 0.48
C VAL A 37 -8.20 9.04 1.43
N LEU A 38 -8.40 10.00 2.36
CA LEU A 38 -7.38 10.37 3.33
C LEU A 38 -7.00 9.22 4.27
N SER A 39 -8.00 8.43 4.71
CA SER A 39 -7.77 7.25 5.55
C SER A 39 -6.95 6.21 4.82
N LEU A 40 -7.29 5.96 3.55
CA LEU A 40 -6.56 5.00 2.73
C LEU A 40 -5.12 5.48 2.44
N CYS A 41 -4.92 6.78 2.23
CA CYS A 41 -3.58 7.38 2.12
C CYS A 41 -2.78 7.16 3.41
N LEU A 42 -3.37 7.39 4.59
CA LEU A 42 -2.71 7.15 5.88
C LEU A 42 -2.32 5.68 6.06
N VAL A 43 -3.23 4.76 5.77
CA VAL A 43 -2.98 3.31 5.83
C VAL A 43 -1.85 2.93 4.87
N ALA A 44 -1.90 3.43 3.64
CA ALA A 44 -0.88 3.22 2.62
C ALA A 44 0.49 3.75 3.06
N ALA A 45 0.51 4.92 3.73
CA ALA A 45 1.71 5.58 4.20
C ALA A 45 2.36 4.85 5.38
N LEU A 46 1.58 4.43 6.38
CA LEU A 46 2.09 3.63 7.51
C LEU A 46 2.61 2.25 7.06
N ARG A 47 1.92 1.62 6.10
CA ARG A 47 2.38 0.36 5.51
C ARG A 47 3.69 0.55 4.72
N THR A 48 3.83 1.64 3.98
CA THR A 48 5.07 1.93 3.24
C THR A 48 6.21 2.37 4.15
N MET A 49 5.92 3.10 5.23
CA MET A 49 6.88 3.38 6.31
C MET A 49 7.46 2.09 6.88
N THR A 50 6.61 1.10 7.14
CA THR A 50 7.03 -0.21 7.61
C THR A 50 7.91 -0.93 6.60
N GLN A 51 7.54 -0.91 5.32
CA GLN A 51 8.38 -1.49 4.27
C GLN A 51 9.75 -0.79 4.19
N ALA A 52 9.79 0.54 4.23
CA ALA A 52 11.03 1.31 4.17
C ALA A 52 11.94 1.03 5.38
N GLY A 53 11.35 0.98 6.58
CA GLY A 53 12.06 0.61 7.80
C GLY A 53 12.63 -0.82 7.72
N LEU A 54 11.83 -1.79 7.26
CA LEU A 54 12.32 -3.17 7.08
C LEU A 54 13.49 -3.23 6.10
N LEU A 55 13.42 -2.55 4.96
CA LEU A 55 14.51 -2.54 3.99
C LEU A 55 15.81 -1.91 4.54
N ALA A 56 15.70 -0.96 5.46
CA ALA A 56 16.85 -0.33 6.11
C ALA A 56 17.43 -1.18 7.24
N PHE A 57 16.59 -1.72 8.13
CA PHE A 57 17.04 -2.32 9.39
C PHE A 57 17.08 -3.85 9.39
N LEU A 58 16.35 -4.53 8.50
CA LEU A 58 16.38 -5.99 8.42
C LEU A 58 17.78 -6.52 8.07
N PRO A 59 18.52 -5.95 7.10
CA PRO A 59 19.89 -6.40 6.81
C PRO A 59 20.84 -6.11 7.97
N LEU A 60 20.69 -4.96 8.63
CA LEU A 60 21.50 -4.60 9.79
C LEU A 60 21.29 -5.56 10.95
N TYR A 61 20.03 -5.92 11.25
CA TYR A 61 19.70 -6.89 12.29
C TYR A 61 20.28 -8.27 11.98
N LEU A 62 20.10 -8.74 10.74
CA LEU A 62 20.67 -10.02 10.31
C LEU A 62 22.20 -10.03 10.43
N ALA A 63 22.88 -8.96 10.02
CA ALA A 63 24.34 -8.88 10.04
C ALA A 63 24.90 -8.74 11.47
N ASN A 64 24.35 -7.82 12.25
CA ASN A 64 24.95 -7.41 13.53
C ASN A 64 24.49 -8.28 14.70
N ASP A 65 23.22 -8.70 14.71
CA ASP A 65 22.62 -9.42 15.85
C ASP A 65 22.60 -10.94 15.58
N LEU A 66 22.43 -11.36 14.33
CA LEU A 66 22.40 -12.78 13.94
C LEU A 66 23.68 -13.26 13.23
N GLY A 67 24.66 -12.39 13.01
CA GLY A 67 25.95 -12.75 12.41
C GLY A 67 25.85 -13.26 10.96
N ALA A 68 24.81 -12.86 10.21
CA ALA A 68 24.59 -13.30 8.85
C ALA A 68 25.65 -12.78 7.88
N GLY A 69 26.27 -13.67 7.10
CA GLY A 69 27.13 -13.28 5.99
C GLY A 69 26.35 -12.69 4.80
N PRO A 70 27.03 -12.05 3.83
CA PRO A 70 26.39 -11.35 2.70
C PRO A 70 25.43 -12.23 1.87
N VAL A 71 25.77 -13.50 1.67
CA VAL A 71 24.92 -14.45 0.93
C VAL A 71 23.59 -14.69 1.66
N MET A 72 23.63 -14.86 2.98
CA MET A 72 22.43 -15.07 3.80
C MET A 72 21.53 -13.83 3.81
N LEU A 73 22.12 -12.63 3.86
CA LEU A 73 21.39 -11.37 3.72
C LEU A 73 20.66 -11.30 2.37
N GLY A 74 21.37 -11.60 1.28
CA GLY A 74 20.81 -11.63 -0.07
C GLY A 74 19.66 -12.63 -0.18
N LEU A 75 19.83 -13.85 0.36
CA LEU A 75 18.79 -14.88 0.37
C LEU A 75 17.56 -14.46 1.19
N ALA A 76 17.76 -13.83 2.35
CA ALA A 76 16.66 -13.37 3.19
C ALA A 76 15.82 -12.30 2.49
N LEU A 77 16.48 -11.31 1.87
CA LEU A 77 15.81 -10.26 1.10
C LEU A 77 15.15 -10.83 -0.16
N ALA A 78 15.81 -11.73 -0.88
CA ALA A 78 15.23 -12.41 -2.03
C ALA A 78 13.97 -13.19 -1.65
N ALA A 79 14.01 -13.97 -0.56
CA ALA A 79 12.86 -14.70 -0.06
C ALA A 79 11.68 -13.78 0.28
N MET A 80 11.95 -12.64 0.93
CA MET A 80 10.93 -11.62 1.22
C MET A 80 10.26 -11.10 -0.07
N GLN A 81 11.07 -10.73 -1.06
CA GLN A 81 10.60 -10.14 -2.32
C GLN A 81 9.84 -11.16 -3.17
N SER A 82 10.39 -12.37 -3.32
CA SER A 82 9.78 -13.47 -4.08
C SER A 82 8.43 -13.87 -3.49
N ALA A 83 8.34 -13.99 -2.17
CA ALA A 83 7.07 -14.28 -1.50
C ALA A 83 6.04 -13.16 -1.76
N GLY A 84 6.48 -11.90 -1.74
CA GLY A 84 5.63 -10.75 -2.07
C GLY A 84 5.14 -10.73 -3.52
N VAL A 85 5.98 -11.12 -4.48
CA VAL A 85 5.60 -11.25 -5.91
C VAL A 85 4.48 -12.26 -6.08
N VAL A 86 4.57 -13.42 -5.42
CA VAL A 86 3.52 -14.46 -5.45
C VAL A 86 2.25 -13.97 -4.76
N ALA A 87 2.38 -13.25 -3.65
CA ALA A 87 1.24 -12.79 -2.86
C ALA A 87 0.38 -11.74 -3.57
N ALA A 88 0.99 -10.86 -4.38
CA ALA A 88 0.31 -9.75 -5.03
C ALA A 88 -0.91 -10.16 -5.90
N PRO A 89 -0.80 -11.10 -6.88
CA PRO A 89 -1.95 -11.52 -7.69
C PRO A 89 -3.00 -12.28 -6.85
N ILE A 90 -2.56 -13.10 -5.89
CA ILE A 90 -3.46 -13.86 -5.02
C ILE A 90 -4.33 -12.91 -4.21
N ALA A 91 -3.71 -11.91 -3.58
CA ALA A 91 -4.41 -10.92 -2.76
C ALA A 91 -5.35 -10.06 -3.59
N GLY A 92 -4.95 -9.65 -4.81
CA GLY A 92 -5.81 -8.93 -5.74
C GLY A 92 -7.08 -9.73 -6.06
N ALA A 93 -6.92 -10.94 -6.60
CA ALA A 93 -8.04 -11.80 -6.97
C ALA A 93 -8.94 -12.17 -5.78
N TRP A 94 -8.37 -12.37 -4.60
CA TRP A 94 -9.15 -12.67 -3.41
C TRP A 94 -9.92 -11.44 -2.92
N SER A 95 -9.30 -10.25 -2.95
CA SER A 95 -9.93 -8.99 -2.55
C SER A 95 -11.10 -8.59 -3.43
N ASP A 96 -11.06 -8.95 -4.71
CA ASP A 96 -12.18 -8.69 -5.62
C ASP A 96 -13.38 -9.61 -5.31
N ARG A 97 -13.16 -10.76 -4.66
CA ARG A 97 -14.21 -11.71 -4.26
C ARG A 97 -14.81 -11.42 -2.88
N VAL A 98 -13.96 -11.20 -1.88
CA VAL A 98 -14.41 -11.02 -0.48
C VAL A 98 -14.51 -9.55 -0.05
N GLY A 99 -14.10 -8.63 -0.93
CA GLY A 99 -14.00 -7.20 -0.65
C GLY A 99 -12.60 -6.79 -0.21
N ARG A 100 -12.30 -5.50 -0.44
CA ARG A 100 -10.96 -4.94 -0.20
C ARG A 100 -10.64 -4.80 1.29
N ARG A 101 -11.61 -4.34 2.08
CA ARG A 101 -11.43 -4.05 3.52
C ARG A 101 -10.97 -5.28 4.33
N PRO A 102 -11.62 -6.45 4.26
CA PRO A 102 -11.20 -7.62 5.04
C PRO A 102 -9.78 -8.09 4.70
N ILE A 103 -9.40 -8.07 3.42
CA ILE A 103 -8.06 -8.48 2.98
C ILE A 103 -6.98 -7.51 3.50
N VAL A 104 -7.22 -6.20 3.45
CA VAL A 104 -6.28 -5.22 4.00
C VAL A 104 -6.14 -5.39 5.51
N LEU A 105 -7.25 -5.53 6.25
CA LEU A 105 -7.22 -5.75 7.71
C LEU A 105 -6.47 -7.03 8.08
N ALA A 106 -6.77 -8.14 7.40
CA ALA A 106 -6.10 -9.41 7.64
C ALA A 106 -4.60 -9.34 7.34
N GLY A 107 -4.22 -8.77 6.19
CA GLY A 107 -2.83 -8.63 5.78
C GLY A 107 -2.02 -7.72 6.72
N LEU A 108 -2.56 -6.58 7.13
CA LEU A 108 -1.92 -5.69 8.10
C LEU A 108 -1.80 -6.37 9.47
N SER A 109 -2.84 -7.07 9.94
CA SER A 109 -2.82 -7.74 11.24
C SER A 109 -1.80 -8.88 11.28
N ALA A 110 -1.80 -9.71 10.23
CA ALA A 110 -0.81 -10.77 10.08
C ALA A 110 0.61 -10.19 10.01
N SER A 111 0.81 -9.11 9.26
CA SER A 111 2.10 -8.42 9.18
C SER A 111 2.56 -7.90 10.55
N THR A 112 1.67 -7.28 11.34
CA THR A 112 1.97 -6.83 12.70
C THR A 112 2.46 -7.98 13.57
N VAL A 113 1.73 -9.10 13.59
CA VAL A 113 2.07 -10.27 14.40
C VAL A 113 3.40 -10.87 13.96
N VAL A 114 3.61 -11.03 12.65
CA VAL A 114 4.86 -11.60 12.12
C VAL A 114 6.05 -10.70 12.43
N ILE A 115 5.96 -9.39 12.23
CA ILE A 115 7.07 -8.45 12.55
C ILE A 115 7.39 -8.49 14.04
N ALA A 116 6.38 -8.42 14.92
CA ALA A 116 6.60 -8.48 16.36
C ALA A 116 7.22 -9.82 16.80
N GLY A 117 6.81 -10.92 16.16
CA GLY A 117 7.33 -12.26 16.43
C GLY A 117 8.75 -12.49 15.92
N LEU A 118 9.19 -11.83 14.84
CA LEU A 118 10.52 -12.03 14.25
C LEU A 118 11.65 -11.88 15.26
N VAL A 119 11.57 -10.90 16.17
CA VAL A 119 12.61 -10.61 17.18
C VAL A 119 12.78 -11.76 18.18
N THR A 120 11.78 -12.63 18.32
CA THR A 120 11.84 -13.80 19.22
C THR A 120 12.53 -15.02 18.57
N LEU A 121 12.78 -14.97 17.26
CA LEU A 121 13.39 -16.07 16.52
C LEU A 121 14.92 -15.99 16.59
N GLY A 122 15.53 -16.84 17.42
CA GLY A 122 16.99 -16.90 17.59
C GLY A 122 17.74 -17.71 16.52
N HIS A 123 17.03 -18.44 15.65
CA HIS A 123 17.66 -19.28 14.61
C HIS A 123 17.50 -18.69 13.21
N MET A 124 18.60 -18.65 12.45
CA MET A 124 18.68 -18.06 11.11
C MET A 124 17.62 -18.64 10.14
N ALA A 125 17.49 -19.96 10.10
CA ALA A 125 16.54 -20.61 9.18
C ALA A 125 15.08 -20.24 9.49
N THR A 126 14.70 -20.20 10.76
CA THR A 126 13.36 -19.78 11.18
C THR A 126 13.13 -18.29 10.94
N PHE A 127 14.16 -17.46 11.10
CA PHE A 127 14.09 -16.03 10.83
C PHE A 127 13.85 -15.77 9.34
N ILE A 128 14.58 -16.46 8.45
CA ILE A 128 14.40 -16.35 6.99
C ILE A 128 13.00 -16.82 6.57
N ALA A 129 12.51 -17.94 7.14
CA ALA A 129 11.15 -18.38 6.90
C ALA A 129 10.12 -17.33 7.37
N GLY A 130 10.33 -16.73 8.54
CA GLY A 130 9.51 -15.62 9.04
C GLY A 130 9.53 -14.39 8.13
N ILE A 131 10.69 -14.03 7.57
CA ILE A 131 10.83 -12.95 6.58
C ILE A 131 10.06 -13.28 5.30
N ALA A 132 10.10 -14.52 4.83
CA ALA A 132 9.35 -14.94 3.64
C ALA A 132 7.83 -14.82 3.89
N VAL A 133 7.35 -15.29 5.05
CA VAL A 133 5.95 -15.10 5.47
C VAL A 133 5.60 -13.62 5.56
N LEU A 134 6.48 -12.80 6.15
CA LEU A 134 6.30 -11.35 6.23
C LEU A 134 6.17 -10.73 4.85
N GLY A 135 7.06 -11.09 3.92
CA GLY A 135 7.02 -10.64 2.53
C GLY A 135 5.68 -10.97 1.87
N PHE A 136 5.20 -12.20 2.05
CA PHE A 136 3.90 -12.64 1.55
C PHE A 136 2.76 -11.75 2.08
N VAL A 137 2.62 -11.63 3.41
CA VAL A 137 1.47 -10.91 4.01
C VAL A 137 1.55 -9.40 3.84
N LEU A 138 2.73 -8.79 3.96
CA LEU A 138 2.90 -7.33 3.89
C LEU A 138 2.75 -6.81 2.46
N PHE A 139 3.17 -7.59 1.46
CA PHE A 139 3.18 -7.12 0.06
C PHE A 139 1.86 -7.44 -0.64
N ALA A 140 1.14 -8.48 -0.20
CA ALA A 140 -0.26 -8.72 -0.57
C ALA A 140 -1.16 -7.49 -0.42
N VAL A 141 -0.93 -6.66 0.60
CA VAL A 141 -1.76 -5.50 0.91
C VAL A 141 -1.65 -4.38 -0.13
N ARG A 142 -0.47 -4.22 -0.76
CA ARG A 142 -0.18 -3.08 -1.65
C ARG A 142 -1.10 -2.97 -2.88
N PRO A 143 -1.33 -4.02 -3.69
CA PRO A 143 -2.22 -3.95 -4.84
C PRO A 143 -3.69 -3.76 -4.43
N VAL A 144 -4.10 -4.31 -3.29
CA VAL A 144 -5.47 -4.16 -2.76
C VAL A 144 -5.75 -2.72 -2.34
N ILE A 145 -4.80 -2.05 -1.68
CA ILE A 145 -4.91 -0.62 -1.36
C ILE A 145 -4.97 0.24 -2.63
N HIS A 146 -4.13 -0.03 -3.63
CA HIS A 146 -4.13 0.75 -4.88
C HIS A 146 -5.45 0.62 -5.64
N SER A 147 -5.93 -0.61 -5.81
CA SER A 147 -7.21 -0.86 -6.46
C SER A 147 -8.37 -0.24 -5.67
N TRP A 148 -8.30 -0.25 -4.33
CA TRP A 148 -9.28 0.44 -3.50
C TRP A 148 -9.26 1.96 -3.69
N MET A 149 -8.08 2.55 -3.81
CA MET A 149 -7.94 3.98 -4.10
C MET A 149 -8.62 4.32 -5.44
N MET A 150 -8.44 3.47 -6.45
CA MET A 150 -9.07 3.68 -7.76
C MET A 150 -10.59 3.54 -7.72
N ASP A 151 -11.14 2.61 -6.93
CA ASP A 151 -12.59 2.49 -6.74
C ASP A 151 -13.24 3.74 -6.11
N LEU A 152 -12.49 4.47 -5.29
CA LEU A 152 -12.94 5.70 -4.63
C LEU A 152 -12.68 6.94 -5.49
N THR A 153 -11.93 6.80 -6.59
CA THR A 153 -11.48 7.93 -7.40
C THR A 153 -12.31 8.06 -8.67
N PRO A 154 -12.81 9.26 -9.00
CA PRO A 154 -13.38 9.53 -10.30
C PRO A 154 -12.41 9.18 -11.45
N ALA A 155 -12.89 8.59 -12.54
CA ALA A 155 -12.05 8.08 -13.64
C ALA A 155 -11.06 9.12 -14.22
N ASN A 156 -11.43 10.39 -14.17
CA ASN A 156 -10.68 11.54 -14.63
C ASN A 156 -9.62 12.06 -13.63
N LEU A 157 -9.54 11.51 -12.42
CA LEU A 157 -8.62 11.93 -11.35
C LEU A 157 -7.69 10.81 -10.85
N GLY A 158 -7.63 9.67 -11.54
CA GLY A 158 -6.80 8.52 -11.14
C GLY A 158 -5.32 8.87 -10.92
N GLY A 159 -4.76 9.72 -11.79
CA GLY A 159 -3.40 10.24 -11.64
C GLY A 159 -3.23 11.08 -10.37
N SER A 160 -4.16 11.99 -10.08
CA SER A 160 -4.13 12.85 -8.89
C SER A 160 -4.27 12.06 -7.59
N ALA A 161 -5.16 11.07 -7.55
CA ALA A 161 -5.30 10.18 -6.41
C ALA A 161 -4.04 9.33 -6.17
N THR A 162 -3.44 8.81 -7.25
CA THR A 162 -2.17 8.07 -7.16
C THR A 162 -1.06 8.97 -6.64
N SER A 163 -0.94 10.20 -7.14
CA SER A 163 0.04 11.18 -6.67
C SER A 163 -0.17 11.57 -5.21
N LEU A 164 -1.42 11.74 -4.77
CA LEU A 164 -1.74 12.02 -3.37
C LEU A 164 -1.31 10.86 -2.47
N MET A 165 -1.63 9.62 -2.86
CA MET A 165 -1.26 8.43 -2.12
C MET A 165 0.27 8.27 -2.07
N PHE A 166 0.97 8.34 -3.20
CA PHE A 166 2.44 8.27 -3.25
C PHE A 166 3.12 9.41 -2.49
N GLY A 167 2.58 10.63 -2.56
CA GLY A 167 3.06 11.76 -1.78
C GLY A 167 2.97 11.49 -0.27
N SER A 168 1.81 11.01 0.20
CA SER A 168 1.64 10.65 1.61
C SER A 168 2.59 9.52 2.05
N GLN A 169 2.82 8.54 1.18
CA GLN A 169 3.74 7.44 1.42
C GLN A 169 5.19 7.91 1.53
N ALA A 170 5.63 8.80 0.63
CA ALA A 170 6.99 9.32 0.63
C ALA A 170 7.32 10.07 1.92
N ILE A 171 6.37 10.85 2.46
CA ILE A 171 6.56 11.62 3.70
C ILE A 171 6.88 10.67 4.86
N LEU A 172 6.05 9.65 5.10
CA LEU A 172 6.25 8.73 6.22
C LEU A 172 7.42 7.77 5.95
N ALA A 173 7.62 7.33 4.71
CA ALA A 173 8.73 6.45 4.35
C ALA A 173 10.09 7.11 4.57
N THR A 174 10.21 8.41 4.29
CA THR A 174 11.46 9.17 4.53
C THR A 174 11.76 9.31 6.02
N ALA A 175 10.72 9.43 6.86
CA ALA A 175 10.89 9.51 8.30
C ALA A 175 11.31 8.16 8.93
N ALA A 176 11.00 7.03 8.29
CA ALA A 176 11.18 5.70 8.87
C ALA A 176 12.64 5.37 9.24
N PRO A 177 13.64 5.57 8.35
CA PRO A 177 15.05 5.33 8.68
C PRO A 177 15.58 6.28 9.76
N ILE A 178 15.13 7.53 9.78
CA ILE A 178 15.56 8.51 10.78
C ILE A 178 15.06 8.11 12.17
N ILE A 179 13.76 7.85 12.29
CA ILE A 179 13.14 7.44 13.56
C ILE A 179 13.67 6.07 13.99
N GLY A 180 13.75 5.12 13.06
CA GLY A 180 14.27 3.78 13.31
C GLY A 180 15.74 3.80 13.75
N GLY A 181 16.57 4.68 13.20
CA GLY A 181 17.98 4.82 13.59
C GLY A 181 18.10 5.33 15.01
N LEU A 182 17.34 6.38 15.36
CA LEU A 182 17.30 6.89 16.74
C LEU A 182 16.82 5.84 17.76
N ILE A 183 15.87 4.99 17.35
CA ILE A 183 15.41 3.86 18.17
C ILE A 183 16.51 2.81 18.30
N ALA A 184 17.17 2.46 17.20
CA ALA A 184 18.24 1.49 17.17
C ALA A 184 19.43 1.90 18.07
N ASP A 185 19.85 3.15 18.02
CA ASP A 185 20.96 3.67 18.81
C ASP A 185 20.70 3.61 20.33
N ARG A 186 19.43 3.74 20.74
CA ARG A 186 19.04 3.80 22.16
C ARG A 186 18.58 2.47 22.74
N TRP A 187 17.87 1.68 21.95
CA TRP A 187 17.18 0.47 22.41
C TRP A 187 17.52 -0.78 21.59
N GLY A 188 18.43 -0.66 20.62
CA GLY A 188 18.87 -1.76 19.77
C GLY A 188 17.97 -1.99 18.54
N LEU A 189 18.48 -2.76 17.59
CA LEU A 189 17.82 -3.02 16.32
C LEU A 189 16.47 -3.75 16.49
N GLY A 190 16.37 -4.67 17.46
CA GLY A 190 15.11 -5.36 17.77
C GLY A 190 13.96 -4.41 18.14
N ALA A 191 14.24 -3.29 18.81
CA ALA A 191 13.22 -2.30 19.17
C ALA A 191 12.59 -1.63 17.94
N VAL A 192 13.33 -1.53 16.83
CA VAL A 192 12.83 -0.98 15.56
C VAL A 192 11.71 -1.85 15.01
N PHE A 193 11.81 -3.18 15.10
CA PHE A 193 10.77 -4.09 14.62
C PHE A 193 9.45 -3.89 15.38
N TYR A 194 9.50 -3.68 16.70
CA TYR A 194 8.30 -3.35 17.48
C TYR A 194 7.70 -2.00 17.10
N PHE A 195 8.53 -0.99 16.81
CA PHE A 195 8.06 0.28 16.28
C PHE A 195 7.34 0.11 14.94
N LEU A 196 7.91 -0.66 14.01
CA LEU A 196 7.28 -0.93 12.71
C LEU A 196 5.97 -1.73 12.87
N ALA A 197 5.94 -2.73 13.75
CA ALA A 197 4.73 -3.48 14.09
C ALA A 197 3.64 -2.56 14.66
N GLY A 198 4.01 -1.62 15.54
CA GLY A 198 3.13 -0.59 16.07
C GLY A 198 2.57 0.34 14.99
N GLY A 199 3.38 0.71 13.98
CA GLY A 199 2.92 1.47 12.82
C GLY A 199 1.85 0.75 12.01
N LEU A 200 2.01 -0.56 11.77
CA LEU A 200 0.99 -1.38 11.11
C LEU A 200 -0.27 -1.57 11.96
N LEU A 201 -0.11 -1.71 13.28
CA LEU A 201 -1.24 -1.75 14.20
C LEU A 201 -2.03 -0.45 14.13
N ALA A 202 -1.36 0.71 14.15
CA ALA A 202 -2.00 2.01 13.97
C ALA A 202 -2.72 2.13 12.62
N ALA A 203 -2.17 1.56 11.54
CA ALA A 203 -2.83 1.50 10.23
C ALA A 203 -4.12 0.68 10.28
N ASN A 204 -4.10 -0.47 10.96
CA ASN A 204 -5.30 -1.28 11.19
C ASN A 204 -6.36 -0.53 11.98
N LEU A 205 -5.98 0.13 13.07
CA LEU A 205 -6.92 0.91 13.88
C LEU A 205 -7.52 2.05 13.06
N ALA A 206 -6.70 2.77 12.29
CA ALA A 206 -7.19 3.79 11.36
C ALA A 206 -8.24 3.22 10.38
N LEU A 207 -8.02 2.02 9.86
CA LEU A 207 -8.95 1.36 8.93
C LEU A 207 -10.26 0.86 9.58
N VAL A 208 -10.22 0.55 10.88
CA VAL A 208 -11.41 0.14 11.65
C VAL A 208 -12.26 1.36 12.02
N PHE A 209 -11.63 2.43 12.50
CA PHE A 209 -12.33 3.59 13.08
C PHE A 209 -12.65 4.69 12.08
N LEU A 210 -11.97 4.77 10.94
CA LEU A 210 -12.24 5.81 9.95
C LEU A 210 -13.37 5.39 8.99
N PRO A 211 -14.30 6.31 8.69
CA PRO A 211 -15.43 6.02 7.81
C PRO A 211 -14.94 5.74 6.39
N LEU A 212 -15.24 4.53 5.90
CA LEU A 212 -15.03 4.15 4.51
C LEU A 212 -16.27 4.59 3.72
N GLY A 213 -16.06 5.46 2.75
CA GLY A 213 -17.11 5.97 1.88
C GLY A 213 -17.83 4.82 1.16
N LYS A 214 -19.15 4.95 1.02
CA LYS A 214 -19.93 4.04 0.17
C LYS A 214 -19.46 4.19 -1.27
N ARG A 215 -19.46 3.08 -2.03
CA ARG A 215 -19.21 3.07 -3.49
C ARG A 215 -19.95 4.26 -4.13
N ALA A 216 -19.27 5.01 -4.99
CA ALA A 216 -19.95 5.92 -5.89
C ALA A 216 -20.87 5.07 -6.77
N GLU A 217 -22.17 5.06 -6.46
CA GLU A 217 -23.17 4.46 -7.35
C GLU A 217 -23.05 5.20 -8.68
N THR A 218 -22.78 4.44 -9.74
CA THR A 218 -22.79 4.94 -11.09
C THR A 218 -24.17 5.52 -11.33
N VAL A 219 -24.29 6.84 -11.46
CA VAL A 219 -25.54 7.47 -11.92
C VAL A 219 -25.77 6.95 -13.33
N SER A 220 -26.55 5.89 -13.41
CA SER A 220 -27.07 5.32 -14.64
C SER A 220 -28.26 6.18 -15.06
N GLY A 221 -28.07 6.96 -16.13
CA GLY A 221 -29.13 7.44 -17.03
C GLY A 221 -30.04 8.52 -16.46
#